data_AF-A0A060ZAA9-F1
#
_entry.id   AF-A0A060ZAA9-F1
#
_cell.length_a   1.000
_cell.length_b   1.000
_cell.length_c   1.000
_cell.angle_alpha   90.00
_cell.angle_beta   90.00
_cell.angle_gamma   90.00
#
_symmetry.space_group_name_H-M   'P 1'
#
loop_
_entity.id
_entity.type
_entity.pdbx_description
1 polymer ?
#
loop_
_entity_poly.entity_id
_entity_poly.type
_entity_poly.pdbx_seq_one_letter_code
_entity_poly.pdbx_strand_id
1 'polypeptide(L)'
;MAPKDIMTNSHAKSILNAMNALRKSNTLCDITLRVENTDFPVHRIVLAACSDYFCAMFTSELSEKGKSFVDIQGLTASTMEILLDFVYTETVLVTVENVQELLPAACLLQLKGVKRACCDFLDSQLDPTNCLGIRDFAETHNCLDLMQAAELFSQKHFPEVVQHEEFMLLSQNEVEKLVKCDEIQVSKVDLVRYYYTCRNAVITIVIIVVSLGSLVIAY
;
A
#
# COMPACT_ATOMS: atom_id res chain seq x y z
N MET A 1 14.81 15.82 48.20
CA MET A 1 14.94 15.64 46.75
C MET A 1 13.58 15.93 46.12
N ALA A 2 13.54 16.66 45.00
CA ALA A 2 12.29 16.80 44.25
C ALA A 2 11.87 15.44 43.68
N PRO A 3 10.57 15.11 43.65
CA PRO A 3 10.10 13.91 42.96
C PRO A 3 10.51 13.97 41.48
N LYS A 4 10.97 12.83 40.95
CA LYS A 4 11.41 12.69 39.57
C LYS A 4 10.79 11.44 38.96
N ASP A 5 10.18 11.60 37.79
CA ASP A 5 9.69 10.47 37.00
C ASP A 5 10.87 9.73 36.33
N ILE A 6 10.85 8.41 36.42
CA ILE A 6 11.85 7.53 35.82
C ILE A 6 11.16 6.70 34.73
N MET A 7 11.53 6.94 33.46
CA MET A 7 11.05 6.14 32.33
C MET A 7 11.92 4.91 32.14
N THR A 8 11.28 3.75 31.97
CA THR A 8 11.95 2.48 31.63
C THR A 8 11.70 2.15 30.15
N ASN A 9 12.72 2.29 29.31
CA ASN A 9 12.58 2.16 27.85
C ASN A 9 12.33 0.72 27.34
N SER A 10 12.34 -0.30 28.20
CA SER A 10 12.19 -1.70 27.80
C SER A 10 10.87 -2.35 28.22
N HIS A 11 10.11 -1.71 29.12
CA HIS A 11 8.97 -2.36 29.75
C HIS A 11 7.86 -2.72 28.74
N ALA A 12 7.52 -1.80 27.84
CA ALA A 12 6.51 -2.03 26.80
C ALA A 12 6.89 -3.21 25.88
N LYS A 13 8.14 -3.26 25.41
CA LYS A 13 8.64 -4.36 24.58
C LYS A 13 8.63 -5.70 25.31
N SER A 14 9.00 -5.71 26.59
CA SER A 14 8.93 -6.93 27.42
C SER A 14 7.51 -7.44 27.61
N ILE A 15 6.54 -6.54 27.83
CA ILE A 15 5.11 -6.90 27.92
C ILE A 15 4.63 -7.50 26.60
N LEU A 16 4.92 -6.85 25.47
CA LEU A 16 4.46 -7.31 24.17
C LEU A 16 5.04 -8.70 23.81
N ASN A 17 6.32 -8.92 24.11
CA ASN A 17 6.96 -10.23 23.97
C ASN A 17 6.30 -11.30 24.85
N ALA A 18 5.93 -10.96 26.10
CA ALA A 18 5.22 -11.88 26.99
C ALA A 18 3.81 -12.19 26.45
N MET A 19 3.08 -11.20 25.94
CA MET A 19 1.78 -11.40 25.28
C MET A 19 1.91 -12.27 24.03
N ASN A 20 3.00 -12.15 23.27
CA ASN A 20 3.26 -13.01 22.12
C ASN A 20 3.50 -14.46 22.53
N ALA A 21 4.25 -14.69 23.61
CA ALA A 21 4.45 -16.02 24.16
C ALA A 21 3.12 -16.67 24.60
N LEU A 22 2.26 -15.89 25.27
CA LEU A 22 0.91 -16.33 25.66
C LEU A 22 0.05 -16.67 24.45
N ARG A 23 0.09 -15.84 23.38
CA ARG A 23 -0.60 -16.11 22.12
C ARG A 23 -0.15 -17.45 21.51
N LYS A 24 1.16 -17.67 21.40
CA LYS A 24 1.74 -18.88 20.82
C LYS A 24 1.44 -20.14 21.64
N SER A 25 1.20 -20.01 22.95
CA SER A 25 0.74 -21.12 23.80
C SER A 25 -0.78 -21.23 23.92
N ASN A 26 -1.55 -20.41 23.18
CA ASN A 26 -3.00 -20.32 23.28
C ASN A 26 -3.52 -20.05 24.71
N THR A 27 -2.79 -19.24 25.47
CA THR A 27 -3.09 -18.92 26.87
C THR A 27 -3.74 -17.55 26.93
N LEU A 28 -4.92 -17.45 27.56
CA LEU A 28 -5.71 -16.21 27.69
C LEU A 28 -6.25 -15.63 26.37
N CYS A 29 -6.13 -16.35 25.25
CA CYS A 29 -6.80 -15.98 24.00
C CYS A 29 -8.32 -16.01 24.17
N ASP A 30 -8.98 -14.92 23.83
CA ASP A 30 -10.42 -14.69 24.02
C ASP A 30 -11.18 -14.55 22.68
N ILE A 31 -10.46 -14.70 21.57
CA ILE A 31 -11.05 -14.80 20.22
C ILE A 31 -10.16 -15.60 19.28
N THR A 32 -10.78 -16.24 18.28
CA THR A 32 -10.09 -16.88 17.17
C THR A 32 -10.41 -16.15 15.86
N LEU A 33 -9.39 -15.66 15.15
CA LEU A 33 -9.58 -15.19 13.78
C LEU A 33 -9.48 -16.39 12.84
N ARG A 34 -10.47 -16.58 11.96
CA ARG A 34 -10.40 -17.59 10.90
C ARG A 34 -10.08 -16.91 9.59
N VAL A 35 -9.02 -17.35 8.94
CA VAL A 35 -8.62 -16.87 7.61
C VAL A 35 -8.43 -18.09 6.74
N GLU A 36 -9.16 -18.15 5.62
CA GLU A 36 -9.23 -19.34 4.77
C GLU A 36 -9.60 -20.59 5.60
N ASN A 37 -8.69 -21.56 5.74
CA ASN A 37 -8.87 -22.79 6.52
C ASN A 37 -7.99 -22.83 7.77
N THR A 38 -7.52 -21.68 8.24
CA THR A 38 -6.59 -21.57 9.38
C THR A 38 -7.19 -20.72 10.49
N ASP A 39 -7.10 -21.25 11.72
CA ASP A 39 -7.58 -20.61 12.93
C ASP A 39 -6.40 -19.98 13.70
N PHE A 40 -6.55 -18.71 14.08
CA PHE A 40 -5.55 -17.92 14.80
C PHE A 40 -6.11 -17.46 16.16
N PRO A 41 -5.80 -18.16 17.26
CA PRO A 41 -6.16 -17.72 18.60
C PRO A 41 -5.37 -16.46 18.98
N VAL A 42 -6.06 -15.42 19.44
CA VAL A 42 -5.49 -14.11 19.73
C VAL A 42 -6.22 -13.42 20.89
N HIS A 43 -5.65 -12.31 21.36
CA HIS A 43 -6.23 -11.46 22.39
C HIS A 43 -6.93 -10.24 21.75
N ARG A 44 -8.22 -10.07 22.02
CA ARG A 44 -9.05 -8.94 21.55
C ARG A 44 -8.42 -7.60 21.91
N ILE A 45 -7.93 -7.45 23.14
CA ILE A 45 -7.37 -6.20 23.64
C ILE A 45 -6.09 -5.77 22.88
N VAL A 46 -5.23 -6.73 22.52
CA VAL A 46 -3.99 -6.43 21.80
C VAL A 46 -4.30 -5.99 20.38
N LEU A 47 -5.23 -6.67 19.70
CA LEU A 47 -5.68 -6.29 18.37
C LEU A 47 -6.38 -4.92 18.37
N ALA A 48 -7.32 -4.69 19.30
CA ALA A 48 -8.03 -3.42 19.41
C ALA A 48 -7.09 -2.24 19.71
N ALA A 49 -6.03 -2.47 20.49
CA ALA A 49 -5.03 -1.42 20.78
C ALA A 49 -4.16 -1.06 19.55
N CYS A 50 -3.98 -1.99 18.60
CA CYS A 50 -3.11 -1.80 17.45
C CYS A 50 -3.88 -1.41 16.16
N SER A 51 -5.18 -1.73 16.09
CA SER A 51 -6.00 -1.61 14.89
C SER A 51 -7.36 -0.99 15.21
N ASP A 52 -7.64 0.13 14.55
CA ASP A 52 -8.94 0.81 14.63
C ASP A 52 -10.08 -0.09 14.10
N TYR A 53 -9.80 -0.95 13.10
CA TYR A 53 -10.73 -1.96 12.58
C TYR A 53 -11.15 -2.96 13.66
N PHE A 54 -10.18 -3.59 14.34
CA PHE A 54 -10.49 -4.54 15.42
C PHE A 54 -11.07 -3.85 16.65
N CYS A 55 -10.65 -2.62 16.94
CA CYS A 55 -11.25 -1.81 17.99
C CYS A 55 -12.75 -1.60 17.74
N ALA A 56 -13.13 -1.15 16.54
CA ALA A 56 -14.52 -0.97 16.16
C ALA A 56 -15.30 -2.30 16.20
N MET A 57 -14.72 -3.38 15.64
CA MET A 57 -15.31 -4.71 15.62
C MET A 57 -15.63 -5.23 17.04
N PHE A 58 -14.72 -5.07 18.00
CA PHE A 58 -14.88 -5.64 19.34
C PHE A 58 -15.64 -4.73 20.32
N THR A 59 -15.71 -3.42 20.05
CA THR A 59 -16.40 -2.46 20.94
C THR A 59 -17.81 -2.12 20.49
N SER A 60 -18.12 -2.24 19.19
CA SER A 60 -19.45 -1.98 18.64
C SER A 60 -20.51 -2.90 19.25
N GLU A 61 -21.76 -2.42 19.32
CA GLU A 61 -22.92 -3.22 19.78
C GLU A 61 -23.38 -4.27 18.75
N LEU A 62 -22.62 -4.45 17.67
CA LEU A 62 -22.89 -5.44 16.63
C LEU A 62 -22.54 -6.86 17.10
N SER A 63 -23.04 -7.86 16.37
CA SER A 63 -23.11 -9.29 16.77
C SER A 63 -21.80 -9.96 17.20
N GLU A 64 -20.65 -9.34 16.95
CA GLU A 64 -19.32 -9.92 17.09
C GLU A 64 -18.74 -9.76 18.50
N LYS A 65 -19.35 -8.88 19.31
CA LYS A 65 -18.98 -8.66 20.71
C LYS A 65 -19.07 -9.93 21.56
N GLY A 66 -19.91 -10.88 21.18
CA GLY A 66 -20.11 -12.16 21.88
C GLY A 66 -19.59 -13.41 21.17
N LYS A 67 -19.00 -13.30 19.98
CA LYS A 67 -18.53 -14.49 19.23
C LYS A 67 -17.15 -14.95 19.73
N SER A 68 -16.95 -16.26 19.83
CA SER A 68 -15.62 -16.83 20.13
C SER A 68 -14.70 -16.84 18.89
N PHE A 69 -15.25 -16.63 17.69
CA PHE A 69 -14.50 -16.56 16.44
C PHE A 69 -15.03 -15.51 15.47
N VAL A 70 -14.17 -15.03 14.57
CA VAL A 70 -14.51 -14.11 13.48
C VAL A 70 -13.84 -14.59 12.20
N ASP A 71 -14.61 -14.74 11.14
CA ASP A 71 -14.08 -15.04 9.81
C ASP A 71 -13.62 -13.74 9.13
N ILE A 72 -12.33 -13.67 8.78
CA ILE A 72 -11.74 -12.54 8.06
C ILE A 72 -11.56 -12.94 6.60
N GLN A 73 -12.11 -12.13 5.71
CA GLN A 73 -12.05 -12.34 4.26
C GLN A 73 -11.12 -11.31 3.60
N GLY A 74 -10.61 -11.64 2.42
CA GLY A 74 -9.80 -10.71 1.62
C GLY A 74 -8.30 -10.73 1.91
N LEU A 75 -7.80 -11.72 2.65
CA LEU A 75 -6.36 -12.00 2.76
C LEU A 75 -6.07 -13.49 2.96
N THR A 76 -4.81 -13.86 2.73
CA THR A 76 -4.29 -15.22 2.89
C THR A 76 -3.90 -15.50 4.34
N ALA A 77 -3.90 -16.78 4.73
CA ALA A 77 -3.47 -17.18 6.08
C ALA A 77 -2.00 -16.80 6.37
N SER A 78 -1.12 -16.87 5.37
CA SER A 78 0.29 -16.44 5.47
C SER A 78 0.41 -14.95 5.75
N THR A 79 -0.36 -14.12 5.05
CA THR A 79 -0.40 -12.67 5.30
C THR A 79 -0.94 -12.36 6.69
N MET A 80 -1.97 -13.08 7.16
CA MET A 80 -2.46 -12.91 8.53
C MET A 80 -1.39 -13.23 9.57
N GLU A 81 -0.60 -14.29 9.37
CA GLU A 81 0.49 -14.65 10.28
C GLU A 81 1.52 -13.52 10.41
N ILE A 82 1.95 -12.93 9.28
CA ILE A 82 2.88 -11.78 9.26
C ILE A 82 2.29 -10.58 10.02
N LEU A 83 1.01 -10.26 9.80
CA LEU A 83 0.34 -9.15 10.46
C LEU A 83 0.19 -9.37 11.97
N LEU A 84 -0.13 -10.59 12.40
CA LEU A 84 -0.18 -10.94 13.82
C LEU A 84 1.20 -10.89 14.46
N ASP A 85 2.24 -11.36 13.77
CA ASP A 85 3.60 -11.24 14.27
C ASP A 85 4.00 -9.77 14.44
N PHE A 86 3.62 -8.87 13.51
CA PHE A 86 3.80 -7.43 13.70
C PHE A 86 3.07 -6.90 14.93
N VAL A 87 1.79 -7.22 15.11
CA VAL A 87 0.98 -6.75 16.26
C VAL A 87 1.65 -7.11 17.59
N TYR A 88 2.33 -8.26 17.67
CA TYR A 88 2.91 -8.77 18.90
C TYR A 88 4.45 -8.61 19.01
N THR A 89 5.12 -8.06 18.00
CA THR A 89 6.58 -7.90 18.01
C THR A 89 7.06 -6.53 17.52
N GLU A 90 6.16 -5.70 17.00
CA GLU A 90 6.46 -4.41 16.35
C GLU A 90 7.38 -4.56 15.11
N THR A 91 7.59 -5.78 14.63
CA THR A 91 8.51 -6.08 13.53
C THR A 91 7.74 -6.67 12.35
N VAL A 92 8.01 -6.15 11.16
CA VAL A 92 7.45 -6.68 9.90
C VAL A 92 8.56 -6.79 8.87
N LEU A 93 8.63 -7.93 8.19
CA LEU A 93 9.53 -8.13 7.06
C LEU A 93 8.75 -7.87 5.77
N VAL A 94 9.08 -6.78 5.09
CA VAL A 94 8.50 -6.43 3.78
C VAL A 94 9.48 -6.84 2.69
N THR A 95 8.97 -7.55 1.68
CA THR A 95 9.73 -8.04 0.53
C THR A 95 8.96 -7.77 -0.76
N VAL A 96 9.63 -7.88 -1.92
CA VAL A 96 8.98 -7.70 -3.24
C VAL A 96 7.85 -8.70 -3.45
N GLU A 97 8.03 -9.93 -2.94
CA GLU A 97 7.07 -11.02 -3.10
C GLU A 97 5.83 -10.85 -2.21
N ASN A 98 5.96 -10.22 -1.04
CA ASN A 98 4.86 -10.13 -0.08
C ASN A 98 4.14 -8.78 -0.09
N VAL A 99 4.77 -7.70 -0.56
CA VAL A 99 4.24 -6.33 -0.41
C VAL A 99 2.90 -6.13 -1.11
N GLN A 100 2.67 -6.83 -2.23
CA GLN A 100 1.43 -6.77 -2.99
C GLN A 100 0.24 -7.38 -2.25
N GLU A 101 0.44 -8.40 -1.40
CA GLU A 101 -0.61 -8.95 -0.53
C GLU A 101 -0.67 -8.23 0.83
N LEU A 102 0.48 -7.80 1.33
CA LEU A 102 0.63 -7.24 2.67
C LEU A 102 0.05 -5.82 2.78
N LEU A 103 0.29 -4.94 1.79
CA LEU A 103 -0.23 -3.57 1.82
C LEU A 103 -1.77 -3.52 1.82
N PRO A 104 -2.49 -4.24 0.93
CA PRO A 104 -3.96 -4.26 0.96
C PRO A 104 -4.50 -4.81 2.27
N ALA A 105 -3.91 -5.87 2.81
CA ALA A 105 -4.32 -6.45 4.08
C ALA A 105 -4.08 -5.50 5.27
N ALA A 106 -2.96 -4.76 5.27
CA ALA A 106 -2.70 -3.73 6.26
C ALA A 106 -3.69 -2.56 6.16
N CYS A 107 -4.09 -2.16 4.95
CA CYS A 107 -5.14 -1.17 4.73
C CYS A 107 -6.51 -1.66 5.22
N LEU A 108 -6.88 -2.90 4.90
CA LEU A 108 -8.13 -3.54 5.33
C LEU A 108 -8.24 -3.59 6.87
N LEU A 109 -7.19 -4.09 7.52
CA LEU A 109 -7.13 -4.22 8.98
C LEU A 109 -6.69 -2.92 9.68
N GLN A 110 -6.52 -1.82 8.94
CA GLN A 110 -6.12 -0.51 9.46
C GLN A 110 -4.85 -0.52 10.33
N LEU A 111 -3.88 -1.36 9.97
CA LEU A 111 -2.59 -1.48 10.63
C LEU A 111 -1.62 -0.42 10.09
N LYS A 112 -1.69 0.78 10.65
CA LYS A 112 -0.95 1.97 10.17
C LYS A 112 0.56 1.77 10.09
N GLY A 113 1.15 1.05 11.06
CA GLY A 113 2.59 0.77 11.09
C GLY A 113 3.04 -0.10 9.91
N VAL A 114 2.29 -1.15 9.60
CA VAL A 114 2.57 -2.01 8.44
C VAL A 114 2.31 -1.28 7.13
N LYS A 115 1.19 -0.54 7.03
CA LYS A 115 0.90 0.30 5.85
C LYS A 115 2.06 1.23 5.53
N ARG A 116 2.59 1.94 6.54
CA ARG A 116 3.74 2.83 6.39
C ARG A 116 4.98 2.05 5.95
N ALA A 117 5.33 0.96 6.61
CA ALA A 117 6.50 0.16 6.24
C ALA A 117 6.43 -0.35 4.78
N CYS A 118 5.25 -0.77 4.32
CA CYS A 118 5.04 -1.14 2.93
C CYS A 118 5.18 0.05 1.96
N CYS A 119 4.67 1.23 2.32
CA CYS A 119 4.81 2.42 1.49
C CYS A 119 6.28 2.87 1.40
N ASP A 120 6.99 2.91 2.53
CA ASP A 120 8.40 3.28 2.58
C ASP A 120 9.26 2.29 1.77
N PHE A 121 8.92 1.00 1.82
CA PHE A 121 9.57 -0.02 1.00
C PHE A 121 9.35 0.25 -0.49
N LEU A 122 8.11 0.45 -0.93
CA LEU A 122 7.79 0.71 -2.34
C LEU A 122 8.42 2.01 -2.87
N ASP A 123 8.43 3.07 -2.05
CA ASP A 123 9.09 4.34 -2.38
C ASP A 123 10.60 4.14 -2.62
N SER A 124 11.26 3.31 -1.79
CA SER A 124 12.68 2.96 -1.97
C SER A 124 12.97 2.08 -3.19
N GLN A 125 11.94 1.47 -3.78
CA GLN A 125 12.04 0.57 -4.94
C GLN A 125 11.55 1.22 -6.25
N LEU A 126 11.23 2.52 -6.25
CA LEU A 126 10.81 3.23 -7.46
C LEU A 126 11.88 3.17 -8.55
N ASP A 127 11.46 2.69 -9.72
CA ASP A 127 12.27 2.53 -10.91
C ASP A 127 11.45 2.89 -12.16
N PRO A 128 12.07 3.38 -13.26
CA PRO A 128 11.34 3.68 -14.48
C PRO A 128 10.53 2.50 -15.04
N THR A 129 10.89 1.27 -14.70
CA THR A 129 10.18 0.04 -15.11
C THR A 129 8.92 -0.27 -14.30
N ASN A 130 8.75 0.28 -13.10
CA ASN A 130 7.70 -0.10 -12.15
C ASN A 130 6.90 1.09 -11.56
N CYS A 131 7.32 2.32 -11.81
CA CYS A 131 6.77 3.50 -11.13
C CYS A 131 5.28 3.75 -11.46
N LEU A 132 4.82 3.35 -12.65
CA LEU A 132 3.42 3.50 -13.05
C LEU A 132 2.55 2.47 -12.32
N GLY A 133 3.01 1.21 -12.27
CA GLY A 133 2.35 0.16 -11.49
C GLY A 133 2.27 0.49 -10.00
N ILE A 134 3.36 1.02 -9.41
CA ILE A 134 3.38 1.46 -7.99
C ILE A 134 2.41 2.62 -7.76
N ARG A 135 2.33 3.59 -8.67
CA ARG A 135 1.37 4.70 -8.57
C ARG A 135 -0.07 4.19 -8.54
N ASP A 136 -0.45 3.35 -9.51
CA ASP A 136 -1.82 2.86 -9.65
C ASP A 136 -2.21 1.94 -8.46
N PHE A 137 -1.24 1.15 -7.98
CA PHE A 137 -1.37 0.36 -6.76
C PHE A 137 -1.59 1.25 -5.53
N ALA A 138 -0.81 2.33 -5.40
CA ALA A 138 -0.96 3.30 -4.31
C ALA A 138 -2.30 4.04 -4.37
N GLU A 139 -2.78 4.41 -5.55
CA GLU A 139 -4.10 5.02 -5.75
C GLU A 139 -5.22 4.06 -5.30
N THR A 140 -5.16 2.80 -5.75
CA THR A 140 -6.14 1.75 -5.40
C THR A 140 -6.28 1.54 -3.89
N HIS A 141 -5.18 1.67 -3.14
CA HIS A 141 -5.15 1.47 -1.69
C HIS A 141 -5.18 2.78 -0.88
N ASN A 142 -5.45 3.92 -1.53
CA ASN A 142 -5.51 5.23 -0.92
C ASN A 142 -4.24 5.55 -0.11
N CYS A 143 -3.09 5.31 -0.72
CA CYS A 143 -1.75 5.63 -0.25
C CYS A 143 -1.26 6.90 -0.96
N LEU A 144 -1.89 8.03 -0.66
CA LEU A 144 -1.71 9.28 -1.40
C LEU A 144 -0.24 9.76 -1.46
N ASP A 145 0.50 9.63 -0.35
CA ASP A 145 1.90 10.05 -0.29
C ASP A 145 2.78 9.23 -1.27
N LEU A 146 2.60 7.90 -1.31
CA LEU A 146 3.30 7.01 -2.24
C LEU A 146 2.87 7.25 -3.68
N MET A 147 1.56 7.44 -3.91
CA MET A 147 1.02 7.77 -5.24
C MET A 147 1.67 9.05 -5.77
N GLN A 148 1.76 10.10 -4.95
CA GLN A 148 2.38 11.36 -5.33
C GLN A 148 3.89 11.21 -5.56
N ALA A 149 4.59 10.44 -4.72
CA ALA A 149 6.02 10.16 -4.92
C ALA A 149 6.29 9.43 -6.23
N ALA A 150 5.50 8.40 -6.54
CA ALA A 150 5.59 7.62 -7.78
C ALA A 150 5.25 8.48 -9.01
N GLU A 151 4.23 9.34 -8.90
CA GLU A 151 3.86 10.28 -9.97
C GLU A 151 4.98 11.29 -10.24
N LEU A 152 5.54 11.94 -9.21
CA LEU A 152 6.68 12.87 -9.36
C LEU A 152 7.92 12.17 -9.93
N PHE A 153 8.18 10.93 -9.51
CA PHE A 153 9.26 10.11 -10.05
C PHE A 153 9.05 9.86 -11.56
N SER A 154 7.83 9.45 -11.95
CA SER A 154 7.49 9.17 -13.34
C SER A 154 7.65 10.39 -14.25
N GLN A 155 7.32 11.59 -13.76
CA GLN A 155 7.46 12.84 -14.50
C GLN A 155 8.94 13.23 -14.67
N LYS A 156 9.74 13.06 -13.62
CA LYS A 156 11.18 13.35 -13.65
C LYS A 156 11.95 12.39 -14.56
N HIS A 157 11.55 11.11 -14.58
CA HIS A 157 12.18 10.05 -15.36
C HIS A 157 11.39 9.69 -16.64
N PHE A 158 10.49 10.57 -17.07
CA PHE A 158 9.60 10.33 -18.21
C PHE A 158 10.31 9.80 -19.47
N PRO A 159 11.48 10.33 -19.89
CA PRO A 159 12.25 9.80 -21.02
C PRO A 159 12.58 8.30 -20.96
N GLU A 160 12.75 7.75 -19.75
CA GLU A 160 13.06 6.35 -19.50
C GLU A 160 11.77 5.53 -19.40
N VAL A 161 10.76 6.05 -18.67
CA VAL A 161 9.46 5.40 -18.45
C VAL A 161 8.76 5.03 -19.77
N VAL A 162 8.74 5.94 -20.74
CA VAL A 162 8.10 5.71 -22.06
C VAL A 162 8.76 4.61 -22.90
N GLN A 163 9.93 4.13 -22.51
CA GLN A 163 10.63 3.02 -23.18
C GLN A 163 10.24 1.65 -22.60
N HIS A 164 9.53 1.63 -21.47
CA HIS A 164 9.17 0.41 -20.75
C HIS A 164 7.73 -0.04 -21.00
N GLU A 165 7.48 -1.33 -20.74
CA GLU A 165 6.22 -2.00 -21.06
C GLU A 165 5.02 -1.42 -20.29
N GLU A 166 5.20 -1.02 -19.03
CA GLU A 166 4.11 -0.43 -18.22
C GLU A 166 3.48 0.80 -18.90
N PHE A 167 4.28 1.64 -19.56
CA PHE A 167 3.76 2.80 -20.28
C PHE A 167 2.92 2.40 -21.50
N MET A 168 3.32 1.31 -22.19
CA MET A 168 2.60 0.80 -23.37
C MET A 168 1.26 0.17 -23.02
N LEU A 169 1.05 -0.20 -21.75
CA LEU A 169 -0.19 -0.77 -21.23
C LEU A 169 -1.19 0.31 -20.78
N LEU A 170 -0.77 1.57 -20.66
CA LEU A 170 -1.65 2.68 -20.25
C LEU A 170 -2.77 2.92 -21.28
N SER A 171 -3.96 3.22 -20.77
CA SER A 171 -5.07 3.68 -21.57
C SER A 171 -4.84 5.09 -22.12
N GLN A 172 -5.62 5.45 -23.15
CA GLN A 172 -5.57 6.78 -23.74
C GLN A 172 -5.72 7.90 -22.70
N ASN A 173 -6.66 7.75 -21.75
CA ASN A 173 -6.93 8.74 -20.72
C ASN A 173 -5.76 8.90 -19.74
N GLU A 174 -5.06 7.82 -19.42
CA GLU A 174 -3.92 7.83 -18.51
C GLU A 174 -2.71 8.50 -19.16
N VAL A 175 -2.44 8.19 -20.43
CA VAL A 175 -1.41 8.87 -21.22
C VAL A 175 -1.73 10.37 -21.34
N GLU A 176 -2.99 10.74 -21.57
CA GLU A 176 -3.41 12.14 -21.59
C GLU A 176 -3.14 12.86 -20.28
N LYS A 177 -3.45 12.24 -19.14
CA LYS A 177 -3.17 12.82 -17.81
C LYS A 177 -1.67 13.00 -17.60
N LEU A 178 -0.88 12.00 -17.98
CA LEU A 178 0.57 12.03 -17.84
C LEU A 178 1.17 13.15 -18.69
N VAL A 179 0.85 13.19 -19.99
CA VAL A 179 1.39 14.16 -20.95
C VAL A 179 0.89 15.59 -20.75
N LYS A 180 -0.30 15.80 -20.16
CA LYS A 180 -0.83 17.13 -19.82
C LYS A 180 -0.19 17.73 -18.56
N CYS A 181 0.69 17.01 -17.88
CA CYS A 181 1.35 17.53 -16.69
C CYS A 181 2.47 18.51 -17.08
N ASP A 182 2.32 19.78 -16.67
CA ASP A 182 3.26 20.87 -16.97
C ASP A 182 4.67 20.65 -16.39
N GLU A 183 4.83 19.68 -15.49
CA GLU A 183 6.12 19.34 -14.85
C GLU A 183 6.98 18.36 -15.64
N ILE A 184 6.52 17.83 -16.78
CA ILE A 184 7.35 16.96 -17.63
C ILE A 184 8.52 17.78 -18.23
N GLN A 185 9.74 17.44 -17.82
CA GLN A 185 10.97 18.07 -18.34
C GLN A 185 11.43 17.47 -19.67
N VAL A 186 10.56 17.47 -20.69
CA VAL A 186 10.90 16.92 -22.01
C VAL A 186 10.72 17.98 -23.09
N SER A 187 11.70 18.09 -23.99
CA SER A 187 11.61 19.01 -25.11
C SER A 187 10.45 18.62 -26.04
N LYS A 188 9.78 19.59 -26.67
CA LYS A 188 8.68 19.31 -27.62
C LYS A 188 9.09 18.36 -28.75
N VAL A 189 10.37 18.38 -29.16
CA VAL A 189 10.90 17.50 -30.22
C VAL A 189 11.03 16.07 -29.73
N ASP A 190 11.44 15.87 -28.48
CA ASP A 190 11.57 14.54 -27.88
C ASP A 190 10.20 13.92 -27.59
N LEU A 191 9.21 14.71 -27.17
CA LEU A 191 7.80 14.27 -27.06
C LEU A 191 7.27 13.71 -28.39
N VAL A 192 7.55 14.39 -29.51
CA VAL A 192 7.19 13.92 -30.86
C VAL A 192 7.98 12.66 -31.25
N ARG A 193 9.21 12.49 -30.75
CA ARG A 193 10.04 11.30 -31.03
C ARG A 193 9.55 10.07 -30.26
N TYR A 194 9.24 10.21 -28.98
CA TYR A 194 8.67 9.12 -28.18
C TYR A 194 7.34 8.61 -28.76
N TYR A 195 6.53 9.52 -29.33
CA TYR A 195 5.32 9.20 -30.08
C TYR A 195 5.55 8.24 -31.28
N TYR A 196 6.63 8.41 -32.05
CA TYR A 196 6.93 7.50 -33.18
C TYR A 196 7.45 6.13 -32.75
N THR A 197 8.02 6.01 -31.55
CA THR A 197 8.53 4.74 -31.00
C THR A 197 7.39 3.88 -30.45
N CYS A 198 6.36 4.47 -29.85
CA CYS A 198 5.17 3.77 -29.31
C CYS A 198 4.22 3.19 -30.38
N ARG A 199 4.66 3.06 -31.62
CA ARG A 199 3.85 2.83 -32.83
C ARG A 199 3.34 1.38 -32.94
N ASN A 200 2.42 1.02 -32.05
CA ASN A 200 1.33 0.08 -32.31
C ASN A 200 -0.02 0.71 -31.89
N ALA A 201 -0.61 1.39 -32.86
CA ALA A 201 -2.02 1.74 -33.10
C ALA A 201 -2.89 2.52 -32.07
N VAL A 202 -2.70 2.46 -30.75
CA VAL A 202 -3.77 2.96 -29.83
C VAL A 202 -3.61 4.44 -29.42
N ILE A 203 -2.40 5.01 -29.50
CA ILE A 203 -2.07 6.34 -28.91
C ILE A 203 -2.02 7.47 -29.97
N THR A 204 -2.50 7.21 -31.20
CA THR A 204 -2.47 8.22 -32.29
C THR A 204 -3.33 9.45 -32.02
N ILE A 205 -4.35 9.35 -31.16
CA ILE A 205 -5.38 10.40 -31.01
C ILE A 205 -4.98 11.50 -30.00
N VAL A 206 -4.11 11.18 -29.03
CA VAL A 206 -3.88 12.04 -27.86
C VAL A 206 -3.14 13.34 -28.18
N ILE A 207 -2.15 13.30 -29.08
CA ILE A 207 -1.20 14.42 -29.22
C ILE A 207 -1.56 15.41 -30.35
N ILE A 208 -2.56 15.11 -31.18
CA ILE A 208 -3.19 16.17 -32.01
C ILE A 208 -3.79 17.24 -31.09
N VAL A 209 -4.31 16.85 -29.92
CA VAL A 209 -4.95 17.77 -28.97
C VAL A 209 -3.95 18.64 -28.21
N VAL A 210 -2.75 18.12 -27.89
CA VAL A 210 -1.78 18.83 -27.02
C VAL A 210 -0.82 19.73 -27.82
N SER A 211 -0.47 19.37 -29.06
CA SER A 211 0.40 20.21 -29.90
C SER A 211 -0.34 21.40 -30.53
N LEU A 212 -1.66 21.33 -30.64
CA LEU A 212 -2.51 22.37 -31.23
C LEU A 212 -3.28 23.10 -30.13
N GLY A 213 -2.54 23.89 -29.34
CA GLY A 213 -3.12 24.97 -28.53
C GLY A 213 -3.86 26.04 -29.35
N SER A 214 -4.01 25.84 -30.66
CA SER A 214 -5.00 26.47 -31.54
C SER A 214 -5.12 25.61 -32.81
N LEU A 215 -6.35 25.37 -33.27
CA LEU A 215 -6.73 24.78 -34.57
C LEU A 215 -6.62 23.24 -34.72
N VAL A 216 -7.73 22.53 -34.49
CA VAL A 216 -8.68 22.06 -35.53
C VAL A 216 -9.41 20.81 -35.02
N ILE A 217 -10.70 20.98 -34.77
CA ILE A 217 -11.70 19.92 -34.86
C ILE A 217 -11.83 19.57 -36.34
N ALA A 218 -11.53 18.33 -36.74
CA ALA A 218 -12.05 17.77 -37.99
C ALA A 218 -12.04 16.23 -37.96
N TYR A 219 -13.25 15.69 -37.80
CA TYR A 219 -13.81 14.35 -38.10
C TYR A 219 -12.94 13.10 -38.03
#